data_AF-N9K6F9-F1
#
_entry.id   AF-N9K6F9-F1
#
_cell.length_a   1.000
_cell.length_b   1.000
_cell.length_c   1.000
_cell.angle_alpha   90.00
_cell.angle_beta   90.00
_cell.angle_gamma   90.00
#
_symmetry.space_group_name_H-M   'P 1'
#
loop_
_entity.id
_entity.type
_entity.pdbx_description
1 polymer ?
#
loop_
_entity_poly.entity_id
_entity_poly.type
_entity_poly.pdbx_seq_one_letter_code
_entity_poly.pdbx_strand_id
1 'polypeptide(L)'
;MALPNHQELMLPLLKVLKKQNQPIQISQAGKLLAEQSSLTAEELSKMIPSGKRTVFYDRVGWAKTYLVKAGLIHQPDWGLCELSEEAKKLNLELLNKIDNDFLMQYESFRNFKMPPNIKSDKQIISTLEKSDLETPEESLQRINEILLSSLKDDLLNLVKAKHPSFFERLVVDLLVAMGYGGSHQDAAQAIGKTSDGGIDGIISEDRLGLDKIYIQAKRWENTVGRPDIQQFKGALADQVAKKGVFITTSSFSKEAIESAKKSGIVLIDGEKLTSLMIEFGLGVQVERSFYIYKIDQDRFDEDNF
;
A
#
# COMPACT_ATOMS: atom_id res chain seq x y z
N MET A 1 -15.90 -30.31 -9.43
CA MET A 1 -16.25 -29.04 -10.13
C MET A 1 -15.34 -27.94 -9.61
N ALA A 2 -15.24 -26.78 -10.26
CA ALA A 2 -14.48 -25.66 -9.68
C ALA A 2 -15.20 -25.14 -8.43
N LEU A 3 -14.45 -24.79 -7.38
CA LEU A 3 -15.03 -24.14 -6.19
C LEU A 3 -15.66 -22.80 -6.64
N PRO A 4 -16.90 -22.49 -6.22
CA PRO A 4 -17.58 -21.27 -6.63
C PRO A 4 -16.84 -20.04 -6.08
N ASN A 5 -16.77 -18.98 -6.88
CA ASN A 5 -16.15 -17.72 -6.48
C ASN A 5 -17.06 -16.93 -5.51
N HIS A 6 -16.54 -15.85 -4.92
CA HIS A 6 -17.30 -15.08 -3.91
C HIS A 6 -18.53 -14.36 -4.49
N GLN A 7 -18.55 -14.03 -5.80
CA GLN A 7 -19.70 -13.41 -6.46
C GLN A 7 -20.80 -14.45 -6.73
N GLU A 8 -20.43 -15.64 -7.19
CA GLU A 8 -21.34 -16.78 -7.37
C GLU A 8 -22.02 -17.20 -6.07
N LEU A 9 -21.39 -16.94 -4.91
CA LEU A 9 -21.94 -17.23 -3.58
C LEU A 9 -22.85 -16.14 -3.01
N MET A 10 -22.91 -14.93 -3.61
CA MET A 10 -23.72 -13.82 -3.08
C MET A 10 -25.23 -14.10 -3.16
N LEU A 11 -25.72 -14.52 -4.33
CA LEU A 11 -27.15 -14.84 -4.51
C LEU A 11 -27.58 -16.05 -3.66
N PRO A 12 -26.85 -17.19 -3.66
CA PRO A 12 -27.14 -18.30 -2.75
C PRO A 12 -27.18 -17.89 -1.28
N LEU A 13 -26.25 -17.04 -0.83
CA LEU A 13 -26.20 -16.57 0.56
C LEU A 13 -27.46 -15.78 0.93
N LEU A 14 -27.94 -14.88 0.05
CA LEU A 14 -29.19 -14.15 0.28
C LEU A 14 -30.42 -15.07 0.29
N LYS A 15 -30.47 -16.11 -0.56
CA LYS A 15 -31.54 -17.11 -0.53
C LYS A 15 -31.57 -17.88 0.79
N VAL A 16 -30.40 -18.28 1.30
CA VAL A 16 -30.28 -18.96 2.61
C VAL A 16 -30.79 -18.06 3.73
N LEU A 17 -30.37 -16.80 3.77
CA LEU A 17 -30.82 -15.84 4.79
C LEU A 17 -32.33 -15.56 4.70
N LYS A 18 -32.89 -15.48 3.48
CA LYS A 18 -34.33 -15.29 3.27
C LYS A 18 -35.14 -16.49 3.76
N LYS A 19 -34.63 -17.72 3.57
CA LYS A 19 -35.27 -18.95 4.03
C LYS A 19 -35.27 -19.09 5.55
N GLN A 20 -34.19 -18.68 6.22
CA GLN A 20 -34.08 -18.76 7.68
C GLN A 20 -34.93 -17.68 8.38
N ASN A 21 -35.08 -16.50 7.76
CA ASN A 21 -35.91 -15.39 8.24
C ASN A 21 -35.61 -14.96 9.70
N GLN A 22 -34.39 -15.23 10.17
CA GLN A 22 -33.86 -14.89 11.50
C GLN A 22 -32.35 -14.61 11.39
N PRO A 23 -31.75 -13.85 12.33
CA PRO A 23 -30.30 -13.69 12.40
C PRO A 23 -29.59 -15.02 12.61
N ILE A 24 -28.65 -15.35 11.72
CA ILE A 24 -27.82 -16.56 11.83
C ILE A 24 -26.34 -16.21 11.79
N GLN A 25 -25.51 -17.10 12.35
CA GLN A 25 -24.06 -16.99 12.27
C GLN A 25 -23.56 -17.26 10.85
N ILE A 26 -22.54 -16.52 10.39
CA ILE A 26 -21.96 -16.75 9.05
C ILE A 26 -21.38 -18.16 8.88
N SER A 27 -20.91 -18.77 9.96
CA SER A 27 -20.44 -20.16 9.99
C SER A 27 -21.57 -21.15 9.73
N GLN A 28 -22.77 -20.87 10.25
CA GLN A 28 -23.97 -21.67 10.01
C GLN A 28 -24.51 -21.45 8.58
N ALA A 29 -24.51 -20.20 8.10
CA ALA A 29 -24.84 -19.90 6.70
C ALA A 29 -23.90 -20.63 5.73
N GLY A 30 -22.59 -20.65 6.03
CA GLY A 30 -21.61 -21.41 5.26
C GLY A 30 -21.88 -22.91 5.24
N LYS A 31 -22.27 -23.52 6.36
CA LYS A 31 -22.67 -24.95 6.40
C LYS A 31 -23.89 -25.23 5.54
N LEU A 32 -24.94 -24.41 5.65
CA LEU A 32 -26.14 -24.54 4.84
C LEU A 32 -25.87 -24.36 3.34
N LEU A 33 -24.96 -23.45 2.98
CA LEU A 33 -24.50 -23.29 1.61
C LEU A 33 -23.70 -24.49 1.13
N ALA A 34 -22.85 -25.07 1.99
CA ALA A 34 -22.12 -26.29 1.67
C ALA A 34 -23.07 -27.48 1.44
N GLU A 35 -24.11 -27.63 2.27
CA GLU A 35 -25.14 -28.67 2.15
C GLU A 35 -26.03 -28.50 0.90
N GLN A 36 -26.30 -27.26 0.49
CA GLN A 36 -27.07 -26.94 -0.73
C GLN A 36 -26.23 -26.98 -1.99
N SER A 37 -24.90 -26.89 -1.85
CA SER A 37 -23.98 -27.01 -2.95
C SER A 37 -23.70 -28.48 -3.27
N SER A 38 -23.61 -28.82 -4.55
CA SER A 38 -23.18 -30.16 -4.99
C SER A 38 -21.67 -30.38 -4.82
N LEU A 39 -21.05 -29.83 -3.78
CA LEU A 39 -19.61 -29.90 -3.51
C LEU A 39 -19.25 -31.15 -2.72
N THR A 40 -18.10 -31.72 -3.06
CA THR A 40 -17.54 -32.90 -2.37
C THR A 40 -16.85 -32.51 -1.05
N ALA A 41 -16.71 -33.48 -0.13
CA ALA A 41 -16.00 -33.28 1.13
C ALA A 41 -14.53 -32.84 0.92
N GLU A 42 -13.89 -33.33 -0.14
CA GLU A 42 -12.54 -32.93 -0.52
C GLU A 42 -12.47 -31.45 -0.93
N GLU A 43 -13.43 -30.97 -1.74
CA GLU A 43 -13.51 -29.57 -2.17
C GLU A 43 -13.76 -28.61 -0.99
N LEU A 44 -14.61 -29.00 -0.04
CA LEU A 44 -14.91 -28.22 1.17
C LEU A 44 -13.73 -28.18 2.16
N SER A 45 -12.86 -29.18 2.14
CA SER A 45 -11.67 -29.27 2.98
C SER A 45 -10.46 -28.49 2.45
N LYS A 46 -10.51 -27.97 1.21
CA LYS A 46 -9.41 -27.19 0.62
C LYS A 46 -9.12 -25.95 1.44
N MET A 47 -7.93 -25.88 2.01
CA MET A 47 -7.49 -24.76 2.84
C MET A 47 -7.04 -23.57 1.99
N ILE A 48 -7.26 -22.34 2.48
CA ILE A 48 -6.58 -21.17 1.92
C ILE A 48 -5.07 -21.29 2.17
N PRO A 49 -4.21 -20.64 1.37
CA PRO A 49 -2.75 -20.72 1.53
C PRO A 49 -2.23 -20.35 2.93
N SER A 50 -2.99 -19.57 3.71
CA SER A 50 -2.64 -19.22 5.09
C SER A 50 -2.94 -20.31 6.13
N GLY A 51 -3.60 -21.41 5.75
CA GLY A 51 -3.85 -22.58 6.62
C GLY A 51 -4.86 -22.37 7.76
N LYS A 52 -5.49 -21.20 7.87
CA LYS A 52 -6.39 -20.87 8.99
C LYS A 52 -7.88 -21.14 8.72
N ARG A 53 -8.29 -21.24 7.46
CA ARG A 53 -9.70 -21.45 7.03
C ARG A 53 -9.76 -22.24 5.72
N THR A 54 -10.92 -22.76 5.35
CA THR A 54 -11.11 -23.35 4.02
C THR A 54 -11.44 -22.28 2.99
N VAL A 55 -11.06 -22.51 1.73
CA VAL A 55 -11.32 -21.62 0.59
C VAL A 55 -12.81 -21.30 0.46
N PHE A 56 -13.67 -22.29 0.69
CA PHE A 56 -15.11 -22.11 0.62
C PHE A 56 -15.63 -21.15 1.70
N TYR A 57 -15.28 -21.36 2.97
CA TYR A 57 -15.72 -20.49 4.06
C TYR A 57 -15.15 -19.08 3.96
N ASP A 58 -13.94 -18.93 3.42
CA ASP A 58 -13.34 -17.62 3.16
C ASP A 58 -14.13 -16.84 2.09
N ARG A 59 -14.48 -17.50 0.98
CA ARG A 59 -15.29 -16.91 -0.10
C ARG A 59 -16.70 -16.57 0.35
N VAL A 60 -17.33 -17.38 1.21
CA VAL A 60 -18.61 -17.04 1.87
C VAL A 60 -18.47 -15.79 2.75
N GLY A 61 -17.35 -15.66 3.46
CA GLY A 61 -17.04 -14.46 4.25
C GLY A 61 -16.92 -13.19 3.39
N TRP A 62 -16.26 -13.29 2.24
CA TRP A 62 -16.14 -12.19 1.26
C TRP A 62 -17.48 -11.82 0.63
N ALA A 63 -18.29 -12.82 0.25
CA ALA A 63 -19.66 -12.60 -0.25
C ALA A 63 -20.50 -11.82 0.77
N LYS A 64 -20.45 -12.21 2.06
CA LYS A 64 -21.12 -11.48 3.15
C LYS A 64 -20.66 -10.03 3.23
N THR A 65 -19.35 -9.78 3.23
CA THR A 65 -18.80 -8.43 3.36
C THR A 65 -19.32 -7.50 2.28
N TYR A 66 -19.35 -7.96 1.02
CA TYR A 66 -19.82 -7.15 -0.11
C TYR A 66 -21.31 -6.83 0.00
N LEU A 67 -22.12 -7.82 0.37
CA LEU A 67 -23.56 -7.65 0.59
C LEU A 67 -23.89 -6.73 1.77
N VAL A 68 -23.10 -6.77 2.85
CA VAL A 68 -23.22 -5.82 3.98
C VAL A 68 -22.90 -4.40 3.51
N LYS A 69 -21.81 -4.22 2.75
CA LYS A 69 -21.42 -2.91 2.21
C LYS A 69 -22.42 -2.36 1.21
N ALA A 70 -23.15 -3.22 0.51
CA ALA A 70 -24.28 -2.84 -0.35
C ALA A 70 -25.59 -2.59 0.41
N GLY A 71 -25.64 -2.83 1.72
CA GLY A 71 -26.86 -2.66 2.51
C GLY A 71 -27.88 -3.78 2.32
N LEU A 72 -27.51 -4.90 1.69
CA LEU A 72 -28.39 -6.06 1.47
C LEU A 72 -28.38 -7.06 2.64
N ILE A 73 -27.33 -7.04 3.45
CA ILE A 73 -27.26 -7.80 4.71
C ILE A 73 -27.13 -6.82 5.87
N HIS A 74 -27.95 -7.01 6.88
CA HIS A 74 -27.83 -6.32 8.17
C HIS A 74 -27.07 -7.20 9.17
N GLN A 75 -26.28 -6.57 10.04
CA GLN A 75 -25.50 -7.25 11.08
C GLN A 75 -25.92 -6.72 12.45
N PRO A 76 -26.81 -7.43 13.18
CA PRO A 76 -27.28 -6.98 14.48
C PRO A 76 -26.23 -7.15 15.59
N ASP A 77 -25.34 -8.15 15.46
CA ASP A 77 -24.25 -8.41 16.41
C ASP A 77 -23.04 -9.04 15.69
N TRP A 78 -21.89 -9.09 16.37
CA TRP A 78 -20.65 -9.65 15.86
C TRP A 78 -20.82 -11.11 15.42
N GLY A 79 -20.66 -11.36 14.13
CA GLY A 79 -20.76 -12.70 13.53
C GLY A 79 -22.16 -13.08 13.04
N LEU A 80 -23.21 -12.35 13.45
CA LEU A 80 -24.57 -12.53 12.93
C LEU A 80 -24.77 -11.79 11.61
N CYS A 81 -25.60 -12.38 10.76
CA CYS A 81 -26.10 -11.79 9.53
C CYS A 81 -27.58 -12.10 9.34
N GLU A 82 -28.34 -11.11 8.92
CA GLU A 82 -29.74 -11.24 8.51
C GLU A 82 -29.99 -10.43 7.23
N LEU A 83 -31.11 -10.73 6.55
CA LEU A 83 -31.50 -9.97 5.36
C LEU A 83 -31.95 -8.56 5.75
N SER A 84 -31.44 -7.53 5.06
CA SER A 84 -31.93 -6.17 5.25
C SER A 84 -33.35 -5.97 4.71
N GLU A 85 -34.04 -4.92 5.16
CA GLU A 85 -35.35 -4.56 4.62
C GLU A 85 -35.33 -4.28 3.10
N GLU A 86 -34.21 -3.79 2.59
CA GLU A 86 -34.02 -3.55 1.16
C GLU A 86 -33.86 -4.86 0.38
N ALA A 87 -33.11 -5.82 0.93
CA ALA A 87 -32.98 -7.15 0.34
C ALA A 87 -34.29 -7.96 0.42
N LYS A 88 -35.14 -7.74 1.43
CA LYS A 88 -36.45 -8.42 1.55
C LYS A 88 -37.42 -8.03 0.43
N LYS A 89 -37.30 -6.79 -0.07
CA LYS A 89 -38.08 -6.28 -1.22
C LYS A 89 -37.64 -6.88 -2.55
N LEU A 90 -36.43 -7.44 -2.63
CA LEU A 90 -35.92 -8.09 -3.83
C LEU A 90 -36.58 -9.46 -4.05
N ASN A 91 -37.02 -9.70 -5.28
CA ASN A 91 -37.48 -11.01 -5.69
C ASN A 91 -36.30 -11.90 -6.11
N LEU A 92 -35.63 -12.47 -5.10
CA LEU A 92 -34.44 -13.33 -5.27
C LEU A 92 -34.67 -14.57 -6.16
N GLU A 93 -35.92 -14.99 -6.41
CA GLU A 93 -36.22 -16.15 -7.27
C GLU A 93 -36.22 -15.82 -8.77
N LEU A 94 -36.34 -14.54 -9.13
CA LEU A 94 -36.26 -14.07 -10.52
C LEU A 94 -34.84 -13.67 -10.94
N LEU A 95 -33.90 -13.63 -10.00
CA LEU A 95 -32.52 -13.23 -10.26
C LEU A 95 -31.66 -14.44 -10.60
N ASN A 96 -30.92 -14.34 -11.71
CA ASN A 96 -29.96 -15.36 -12.14
C ASN A 96 -28.60 -15.23 -11.45
N LYS A 97 -28.17 -13.99 -11.14
CA LYS A 97 -26.92 -13.68 -10.43
C LYS A 97 -27.02 -12.37 -9.65
N ILE A 98 -26.24 -12.26 -8.59
CA ILE A 98 -25.92 -11.01 -7.89
C ILE A 98 -24.41 -10.92 -7.89
N ASP A 99 -23.88 -9.99 -8.66
CA ASP A 99 -22.45 -9.73 -8.83
C ASP A 99 -22.14 -8.28 -8.47
N ASN A 100 -20.88 -7.87 -8.62
CA ASN A 100 -20.47 -6.51 -8.31
C ASN A 100 -21.24 -5.47 -9.14
N ASP A 101 -21.56 -5.76 -10.40
CA ASP A 101 -22.33 -4.88 -11.28
C ASP A 101 -23.73 -4.61 -10.71
N PHE A 102 -24.41 -5.66 -10.25
CA PHE A 102 -25.68 -5.53 -9.54
C PHE A 102 -25.53 -4.70 -8.26
N LEU A 103 -24.44 -4.86 -7.50
CA LEU A 103 -24.25 -4.12 -6.25
C LEU A 103 -23.92 -2.63 -6.46
N MET A 104 -23.37 -2.23 -7.61
CA MET A 104 -23.06 -0.83 -7.93
C MET A 104 -24.29 0.08 -8.06
N GLN A 105 -25.50 -0.48 -8.10
CA GLN A 105 -26.73 0.32 -8.02
C GLN A 105 -26.92 0.97 -6.63
N TYR A 106 -26.35 0.36 -5.57
CA TYR A 106 -26.46 0.85 -4.20
C TYR A 106 -25.39 1.91 -3.89
N GLU A 107 -25.82 3.07 -3.41
CA GLU A 107 -24.93 4.20 -3.10
C GLU A 107 -23.88 3.83 -2.03
N SER A 108 -24.28 3.07 -1.01
CA SER A 108 -23.40 2.54 0.02
C SER A 108 -22.28 1.67 -0.55
N PHE A 109 -22.58 0.85 -1.55
CA PHE A 109 -21.60 0.02 -2.24
C PHE A 109 -20.70 0.85 -3.14
N ARG A 110 -21.26 1.82 -3.87
CA ARG A 110 -20.47 2.74 -4.70
C ARG A 110 -19.45 3.51 -3.87
N ASN A 111 -19.84 4.03 -2.71
CA ASN A 111 -18.93 4.73 -1.81
C ASN A 111 -17.87 3.81 -1.19
N PHE A 112 -18.21 2.53 -0.95
CA PHE A 112 -17.25 1.51 -0.50
C PHE A 112 -16.21 1.16 -1.57
N LYS A 113 -16.63 1.07 -2.84
CA LYS A 113 -15.75 0.79 -3.97
C LYS A 113 -14.98 2.01 -4.47
N MET A 114 -15.58 3.19 -4.39
CA MET A 114 -15.07 4.47 -4.90
C MET A 114 -15.34 5.60 -3.89
N PRO A 115 -14.52 5.75 -2.85
CA PRO A 115 -14.66 6.85 -1.90
C PRO A 115 -14.53 8.21 -2.58
N PRO A 116 -15.39 9.20 -2.26
CA PRO A 116 -15.46 10.49 -2.96
C PRO A 116 -14.18 11.34 -2.85
N ASN A 117 -13.23 10.98 -1.99
CA ASN A 117 -11.97 11.69 -1.79
C ASN A 117 -10.85 11.29 -2.78
N ILE A 118 -11.11 10.33 -3.67
CA ILE A 118 -10.20 9.93 -4.75
C ILE A 118 -10.54 10.74 -6.02
N LYS A 119 -10.45 12.07 -5.94
CA LYS A 119 -10.74 12.99 -7.07
C LYS A 119 -9.50 13.61 -7.71
N SER A 120 -8.30 13.22 -7.30
CA SER A 120 -7.04 13.66 -7.89
C SER A 120 -6.27 12.49 -8.49
N ASP A 121 -6.93 11.64 -9.28
CA ASP A 121 -6.29 10.93 -10.40
C ASP A 121 -7.33 10.24 -11.27
N LYS A 122 -7.67 10.88 -12.39
CA LYS A 122 -8.58 10.33 -13.42
C LYS A 122 -8.02 9.09 -14.15
N GLN A 123 -6.84 8.60 -13.79
CA GLN A 123 -6.27 7.36 -14.32
C GLN A 123 -6.63 6.12 -13.51
N ILE A 124 -7.09 6.25 -12.24
CA ILE A 124 -7.39 5.11 -11.35
C ILE A 124 -8.72 4.42 -11.70
N ILE A 125 -9.64 5.12 -12.37
CA ILE A 125 -11.00 4.62 -12.62
C ILE A 125 -11.03 3.59 -13.78
N SER A 126 -10.03 3.58 -14.66
CA SER A 126 -9.88 2.49 -15.66
C SER A 126 -9.20 1.23 -15.07
N THR A 127 -8.79 1.26 -13.79
CA THR A 127 -7.83 0.33 -13.17
C THR A 127 -8.50 -0.75 -12.29
N LEU A 128 -9.81 -0.70 -12.07
CA LEU A 128 -10.57 -1.74 -11.35
C LEU A 128 -11.38 -2.65 -12.28
N GLU A 129 -11.59 -2.25 -13.53
CA GLU A 129 -12.41 -2.98 -14.52
C GLU A 129 -11.60 -3.96 -15.39
N LYS A 130 -10.27 -4.03 -15.25
CA LYS A 130 -9.41 -4.94 -16.03
C LYS A 130 -9.15 -6.30 -15.37
N SER A 131 -10.07 -6.82 -14.56
CA SER A 131 -9.84 -8.11 -13.87
C SER A 131 -9.82 -9.33 -14.79
N ASP A 132 -10.32 -9.23 -16.03
CA ASP A 132 -10.42 -10.38 -16.95
C ASP A 132 -9.25 -10.48 -17.96
N LEU A 133 -8.31 -9.52 -17.94
CA LEU A 133 -7.17 -9.47 -18.88
C LEU A 133 -5.80 -9.52 -18.18
N GLU A 134 -5.74 -9.39 -16.85
CA GLU A 134 -4.49 -9.41 -16.08
C GLU A 134 -4.17 -10.82 -15.57
N THR A 135 -2.91 -11.20 -15.63
CA THR A 135 -2.42 -12.42 -14.97
C THR A 135 -2.46 -12.25 -13.44
N PRO A 136 -2.49 -13.35 -12.66
CA PRO A 136 -2.39 -13.27 -11.20
C PRO A 136 -1.12 -12.56 -10.71
N GLU A 137 -0.01 -12.67 -11.45
CA GLU A 137 1.25 -11.99 -11.14
C GLU A 137 1.13 -10.47 -11.32
N GLU A 138 0.54 -10.01 -12.42
CA GLU A 138 0.26 -8.59 -12.66
C GLU A 138 -0.70 -8.01 -11.62
N SER A 139 -1.71 -8.78 -11.22
CA SER A 139 -2.63 -8.40 -10.14
C SER A 139 -1.90 -8.24 -8.79
N LEU A 140 -0.98 -9.15 -8.47
CA LEU A 140 -0.19 -9.07 -7.23
C LEU A 140 0.78 -7.88 -7.25
N GLN A 141 1.46 -7.64 -8.37
CA GLN A 141 2.34 -6.50 -8.53
C GLN A 141 1.58 -5.18 -8.32
N ARG A 142 0.42 -5.04 -8.96
CA ARG A 142 -0.44 -3.86 -8.83
C ARG A 142 -0.93 -3.65 -7.40
N ILE A 143 -1.36 -4.71 -6.71
CA ILE A 143 -1.76 -4.62 -5.30
C ILE A 143 -0.58 -4.14 -4.45
N ASN A 144 0.62 -4.68 -4.69
CA ASN A 144 1.82 -4.26 -3.99
C ASN A 144 2.13 -2.76 -4.20
N GLU A 145 2.02 -2.27 -5.44
CA GLU A 145 2.20 -0.84 -5.76
C GLU A 145 1.20 0.06 -5.00
N ILE A 146 -0.07 -0.36 -4.92
CA ILE A 146 -1.11 0.36 -4.16
C ILE A 146 -0.78 0.39 -2.66
N LEU A 147 -0.39 -0.75 -2.08
CA LEU A 147 -0.03 -0.86 -0.67
C LEU A 147 1.20 0.01 -0.35
N LEU A 148 2.22 -0.04 -1.20
CA LEU A 148 3.42 0.79 -1.05
C LEU A 148 3.09 2.28 -1.17
N SER A 149 2.24 2.67 -2.11
CA SER A 149 1.83 4.08 -2.27
C SER A 149 1.12 4.59 -1.02
N SER A 150 0.13 3.83 -0.50
CA SER A 150 -0.57 4.18 0.74
C SER A 150 0.38 4.26 1.93
N LEU A 151 1.33 3.34 2.05
CA LEU A 151 2.32 3.34 3.13
C LEU A 151 3.25 4.56 3.05
N LYS A 152 3.67 4.95 1.84
CA LYS A 152 4.48 6.15 1.61
C LYS A 152 3.74 7.41 2.06
N ASP A 153 2.45 7.53 1.74
CA ASP A 153 1.64 8.69 2.15
C ASP A 153 1.49 8.76 3.68
N ASP A 154 1.17 7.65 4.33
CA ASP A 154 1.06 7.57 5.79
C ASP A 154 2.38 7.94 6.47
N LEU A 155 3.49 7.39 5.96
CA LEU A 155 4.82 7.66 6.47
C LEU A 155 5.18 9.15 6.31
N LEU A 156 4.91 9.74 5.14
CA LEU A 156 5.20 11.15 4.89
C LEU A 156 4.41 12.07 5.84
N ASN A 157 3.13 11.76 6.06
CA ASN A 157 2.27 12.50 6.99
C ASN A 157 2.79 12.43 8.43
N LEU A 158 3.24 11.24 8.87
CA LEU A 158 3.85 11.07 10.18
C LEU A 158 5.12 11.92 10.33
N VAL A 159 5.99 11.94 9.31
CA VAL A 159 7.22 12.75 9.32
C VAL A 159 6.89 14.24 9.36
N LYS A 160 5.94 14.71 8.54
CA LYS A 160 5.49 16.11 8.51
C LYS A 160 4.94 16.59 9.86
N ALA A 161 4.28 15.71 10.61
CA ALA A 161 3.73 16.02 11.93
C ALA A 161 4.78 16.14 13.06
N LYS A 162 6.03 15.76 12.82
CA LYS A 162 7.11 15.86 13.83
C LYS A 162 7.83 17.22 13.77
N HIS A 163 8.58 17.49 14.83
CA HIS A 163 9.39 18.71 14.96
C HIS A 163 10.52 18.76 13.91
N PRO A 164 10.93 19.94 13.40
CA PRO A 164 12.03 20.06 12.43
C PRO A 164 13.31 19.30 12.80
N SER A 165 13.75 19.39 14.05
CA SER A 165 14.94 18.66 14.54
C SER A 165 14.79 17.14 14.52
N PHE A 166 13.56 16.60 14.55
CA PHE A 166 13.34 15.17 14.32
C PHE A 166 13.58 14.80 12.85
N PHE A 167 13.13 15.65 11.92
CA PHE A 167 13.33 15.43 10.49
C PHE A 167 14.81 15.46 10.10
N GLU A 168 15.57 16.41 10.64
CA GLU A 168 17.04 16.47 10.44
C GLU A 168 17.73 15.17 10.88
N ARG A 169 17.37 14.64 12.06
CA ARG A 169 17.89 13.35 12.55
C ARG A 169 17.47 12.20 11.66
N LEU A 170 16.19 12.13 11.29
CA LEU A 170 15.66 11.09 10.42
C LEU A 170 16.38 11.03 9.07
N VAL A 171 16.68 12.19 8.49
CA VAL A 171 17.45 12.32 7.26
C VAL A 171 18.86 11.74 7.42
N VAL A 172 19.53 12.04 8.53
CA VAL A 172 20.86 11.48 8.82
C VAL A 172 20.77 9.97 9.02
N ASP A 173 19.80 9.49 9.81
CA ASP A 173 19.57 8.07 10.05
C ASP A 173 19.33 7.30 8.73
N LEU A 174 18.60 7.91 7.79
CA LEU A 174 18.39 7.35 6.46
C LEU A 174 19.69 7.20 5.68
N LEU A 175 20.50 8.25 5.63
CA LEU A 175 21.79 8.20 4.92
C LEU A 175 22.73 7.17 5.56
N VAL A 176 22.70 7.01 6.88
CA VAL A 176 23.44 5.95 7.58
C VAL A 176 22.94 4.56 7.21
N ALA A 177 21.61 4.37 7.17
CA ALA A 177 21.02 3.10 6.76
C ALA A 177 21.37 2.74 5.30
N MET A 178 21.56 3.74 4.44
CA MET A 178 22.05 3.60 3.07
C MET A 178 23.56 3.30 2.97
N GLY A 179 24.29 3.35 4.08
CA GLY A 179 25.73 3.06 4.15
C GLY A 179 26.66 4.28 4.12
N TYR A 180 26.13 5.50 4.17
CA TYR A 180 26.95 6.71 4.31
C TYR A 180 27.39 6.93 5.77
N GLY A 181 28.45 7.71 5.98
CA GLY A 181 28.90 8.15 7.31
C GLY A 181 29.98 7.29 7.96
N GLY A 182 30.45 6.23 7.29
CA GLY A 182 31.61 5.47 7.74
C GLY A 182 31.34 4.67 9.01
N SER A 183 31.91 5.09 10.15
CA SER A 183 31.67 4.47 11.46
C SER A 183 30.42 5.08 12.12
N HIS A 184 29.67 4.27 12.89
CA HIS A 184 28.40 4.71 13.50
C HIS A 184 28.57 5.92 14.46
N GLN A 185 29.77 6.15 14.97
CA GLN A 185 30.10 7.28 15.85
C GLN A 185 30.33 8.59 15.09
N ASP A 186 30.84 8.52 13.86
CA ASP A 186 31.10 9.70 13.02
C ASP A 186 29.80 10.24 12.42
N ALA A 187 28.89 9.35 12.04
CA ALA A 187 27.57 9.72 11.54
C ALA A 187 26.70 10.43 12.57
N ALA A 188 26.77 10.03 13.85
CA ALA A 188 26.04 10.71 14.93
C ALA A 188 26.53 12.15 15.18
N GLN A 189 27.77 12.47 14.80
CA GLN A 189 28.32 13.83 14.89
C GLN A 189 27.92 14.74 13.72
N ALA A 190 27.21 14.21 12.71
CA ALA A 190 26.77 14.95 11.52
C ALA A 190 25.70 16.01 11.84
N ILE A 191 24.95 15.84 12.94
CA ILE A 191 23.80 16.67 13.28
C ILE A 191 24.25 17.93 14.04
N GLY A 192 23.94 19.11 13.50
CA GLY A 192 24.00 20.38 14.25
C GLY A 192 25.36 21.06 14.39
N LYS A 193 26.38 20.68 13.60
CA LYS A 193 27.71 21.32 13.66
C LYS A 193 27.86 22.61 12.85
N THR A 194 26.91 22.98 12.00
CA THR A 194 27.02 24.18 11.14
C THR A 194 25.71 24.95 11.11
N SER A 195 25.60 26.00 11.92
CA SER A 195 24.53 27.01 11.82
C SER A 195 24.88 28.06 10.75
N ASP A 196 25.33 27.62 9.58
CA ASP A 196 25.73 28.52 8.51
C ASP A 196 24.76 28.41 7.33
N GLY A 197 23.85 29.38 7.25
CA GLY A 197 23.18 29.81 6.01
C GLY A 197 22.32 28.82 5.22
N GLY A 198 22.30 27.52 5.56
CA GLY A 198 21.61 26.47 4.82
C GLY A 198 22.30 25.10 4.79
N ILE A 199 23.01 24.69 5.84
CA ILE A 199 23.53 23.30 5.97
C ILE A 199 23.05 22.75 7.31
N ASP A 200 22.29 21.66 7.29
CA ASP A 200 21.75 21.05 8.52
C ASP A 200 22.64 19.88 9.01
N GLY A 201 23.44 19.30 8.12
CA GLY A 201 24.37 18.24 8.50
C GLY A 201 25.47 17.95 7.49
N ILE A 202 26.48 17.20 7.94
CA ILE A 202 27.64 16.81 7.13
C ILE A 202 27.92 15.33 7.38
N ILE A 203 27.89 14.51 6.33
CA ILE A 203 28.17 13.07 6.41
C ILE A 203 29.31 12.69 5.47
N SER A 204 30.12 11.72 5.86
CA SER A 204 31.16 11.18 4.98
C SER A 204 30.58 10.25 3.93
N GLU A 205 31.07 10.34 2.70
CA GLU A 205 30.69 9.41 1.62
C GLU A 205 31.34 8.04 1.82
N ASP A 206 32.55 8.03 2.36
CA ASP A 206 33.38 6.84 2.53
C ASP A 206 33.77 6.63 4.00
N ARG A 207 34.27 5.44 4.31
CA ARG A 207 34.63 5.05 5.69
C ARG A 207 35.89 5.75 6.22
N LEU A 208 36.73 6.30 5.34
CA LEU A 208 37.93 7.03 5.71
C LEU A 208 37.64 8.53 5.92
N GLY A 209 36.45 9.00 5.55
CA GLY A 209 36.01 10.38 5.73
C GLY A 209 36.70 11.38 4.80
N LEU A 210 37.20 10.91 3.66
CA LEU A 210 37.93 11.73 2.69
C LEU A 210 36.98 12.65 1.92
N ASP A 211 35.84 12.11 1.51
CA ASP A 211 34.80 12.86 0.83
C ASP A 211 33.63 13.16 1.78
N LYS A 212 33.20 14.43 1.80
CA LYS A 212 32.08 14.91 2.61
C LYS A 212 30.89 15.27 1.74
N ILE A 213 29.72 14.86 2.18
CA ILE A 213 28.42 15.19 1.62
C ILE A 213 27.72 16.13 2.61
N TYR A 214 27.32 17.28 2.10
CA TYR A 214 26.60 18.27 2.88
C TYR A 214 25.10 18.09 2.69
N ILE A 215 24.35 18.22 3.77
CA ILE A 215 22.94 17.89 3.84
C ILE A 215 22.15 19.14 4.20
N GLN A 216 21.07 19.38 3.47
CA GLN A 216 20.01 20.32 3.84
C GLN A 216 18.69 19.54 3.89
N ALA A 217 18.01 19.59 5.02
CA ALA A 217 16.76 18.91 5.32
C ALA A 217 15.67 19.96 5.61
N LYS A 218 14.84 20.25 4.60
CA LYS A 218 13.75 21.23 4.72
C LYS A 218 12.40 20.56 4.93
N ARG A 219 11.87 20.59 6.16
CA ARG A 219 10.47 20.19 6.41
C ARG A 219 9.54 21.29 5.91
N TRP A 220 8.85 21.04 4.81
CA TRP A 220 8.04 22.04 4.11
C TRP A 220 6.73 21.43 3.62
N GLU A 221 5.69 22.26 3.52
CA GLU A 221 4.43 21.88 2.85
C GLU A 221 4.41 22.36 1.40
N ASN A 222 4.90 23.58 1.15
CA ASN A 222 4.90 24.16 -0.19
C ASN A 222 5.97 23.54 -1.10
N THR A 223 5.87 23.77 -2.39
CA THR A 223 6.92 23.38 -3.35
C THR A 223 8.21 24.16 -3.06
N VAL A 224 9.35 23.46 -3.02
CA VAL A 224 10.69 24.05 -2.88
C VAL A 224 11.11 24.66 -4.22
N GLY A 225 11.51 25.93 -4.19
CA GLY A 225 11.79 26.71 -5.39
C GLY A 225 13.29 26.83 -5.71
N ARG A 226 13.59 27.44 -6.86
CA ARG A 226 14.96 27.79 -7.25
C ARG A 226 15.75 28.59 -6.20
N PRO A 227 15.16 29.57 -5.47
CA PRO A 227 15.91 30.35 -4.48
C PRO A 227 16.52 29.48 -3.37
N ASP A 228 15.78 28.47 -2.88
CA ASP A 228 16.27 27.56 -1.85
C ASP A 228 17.49 26.76 -2.32
N ILE A 229 17.42 26.26 -3.57
CA ILE A 229 18.54 25.53 -4.16
C ILE A 229 19.74 26.47 -4.41
N GLN A 230 19.51 27.73 -4.78
CA GLN A 230 20.59 28.70 -4.94
C GLN A 230 21.26 29.07 -3.62
N GLN A 231 20.47 29.22 -2.55
CA GLN A 231 20.99 29.43 -1.21
C GLN A 231 21.88 28.25 -0.78
N PHE A 232 21.41 27.03 -0.97
CA PHE A 232 22.19 25.84 -0.65
C PHE A 232 23.48 25.74 -1.47
N LYS A 233 23.44 26.07 -2.77
CA LYS A 233 24.67 26.15 -3.60
C LYS A 233 25.67 27.17 -3.07
N GLY A 234 25.21 28.31 -2.57
CA GLY A 234 26.06 29.32 -1.93
C GLY A 234 26.78 28.72 -0.73
N ALA A 235 26.01 28.11 0.19
CA ALA A 235 26.58 27.45 1.36
C ALA A 235 27.58 26.33 1.02
N LEU A 236 27.32 25.55 -0.05
CA LEU A 236 28.30 24.56 -0.54
C LEU A 236 29.58 25.20 -1.06
N ALA A 237 29.48 26.32 -1.78
CA ALA A 237 30.64 27.04 -2.30
C ALA A 237 31.51 27.61 -1.16
N ASP A 238 30.88 28.15 -0.10
CA ASP A 238 31.58 28.66 1.08
C ASP A 238 32.37 27.56 1.81
N GLN A 239 31.87 26.32 1.77
CA GLN A 239 32.53 25.14 2.33
C GLN A 239 33.45 24.40 1.35
N VAL A 240 33.67 24.95 0.14
CA VAL A 240 34.44 24.32 -0.96
C VAL A 240 33.96 22.89 -1.26
N ALA A 241 32.66 22.66 -1.06
CA ALA A 241 32.02 21.36 -1.20
C ALA A 241 31.61 21.09 -2.65
N LYS A 242 31.83 19.86 -3.11
CA LYS A 242 31.46 19.44 -4.47
C LYS A 242 30.14 18.66 -4.52
N LYS A 243 29.70 18.11 -3.38
CA LYS A 243 28.56 17.21 -3.28
C LYS A 243 27.62 17.68 -2.18
N GLY A 244 26.33 17.74 -2.51
CA GLY A 244 25.28 18.09 -1.56
C GLY A 244 24.02 17.27 -1.79
N VAL A 245 23.26 17.05 -0.73
CA VAL A 245 21.96 16.39 -0.78
C VAL A 245 20.93 17.32 -0.16
N PHE A 246 19.92 17.69 -0.94
CA PHE A 246 18.79 18.48 -0.47
C PHE A 246 17.57 17.58 -0.34
N ILE A 247 17.07 17.43 0.88
CA ILE A 247 15.93 16.58 1.22
C ILE A 247 14.76 17.46 1.69
N THR A 248 13.56 17.16 1.24
CA THR A 248 12.34 17.87 1.63
C THR A 248 11.17 16.91 1.80
N THR A 249 10.21 17.27 2.65
CA THR A 249 8.92 16.56 2.79
C THR A 249 7.89 16.95 1.73
N SER A 250 8.22 17.90 0.84
CA SER A 250 7.35 18.35 -0.27
C SER A 250 7.98 17.99 -1.61
N SER A 251 7.58 18.69 -2.68
CA SER A 251 8.09 18.53 -4.04
C SER A 251 9.02 19.69 -4.43
N PHE A 252 9.80 19.50 -5.49
CA PHE A 252 10.63 20.56 -6.09
C PHE A 252 9.95 21.16 -7.33
N SER A 253 10.15 22.46 -7.55
CA SER A 253 9.74 23.10 -8.80
C SER A 253 10.65 22.64 -9.95
N LYS A 254 10.19 22.77 -11.19
CA LYS A 254 11.00 22.44 -12.38
C LYS A 254 12.30 23.25 -12.41
N GLU A 255 12.22 24.52 -12.05
CA GLU A 255 13.36 25.44 -11.99
C GLU A 255 14.34 25.05 -10.87
N ALA A 256 13.85 24.52 -9.75
CA ALA A 256 14.69 24.00 -8.66
C ALA A 256 15.48 22.77 -9.12
N ILE A 257 14.81 21.83 -9.81
CA ILE A 257 15.44 20.62 -10.38
C ILE A 257 16.51 20.99 -11.42
N GLU A 258 16.18 21.89 -12.34
CA GLU A 258 17.14 22.38 -13.35
C GLU A 258 18.34 23.09 -12.72
N SER A 259 18.11 23.85 -11.65
CA SER A 259 19.19 24.46 -10.88
C SER A 259 20.10 23.36 -10.31
N ALA A 260 19.57 22.36 -9.61
CA ALA A 260 20.37 21.34 -8.94
C ALA A 260 21.27 20.52 -9.88
N LYS A 261 20.77 20.17 -11.08
CA LYS A 261 21.51 19.39 -12.10
C LYS A 261 22.90 19.96 -12.45
N LYS A 262 23.10 21.27 -12.33
CA LYS A 262 24.34 21.95 -12.71
C LYS A 262 25.36 22.10 -11.57
N SER A 263 25.09 21.56 -10.37
CA SER A 263 25.88 21.90 -9.18
C SER A 263 26.16 20.74 -8.22
N GLY A 264 26.09 19.50 -8.70
CA GLY A 264 26.42 18.33 -7.86
C GLY A 264 25.48 18.14 -6.66
N ILE A 265 24.27 18.71 -6.74
CA ILE A 265 23.24 18.59 -5.70
C ILE A 265 22.26 17.50 -6.11
N VAL A 266 22.09 16.51 -5.24
CA VAL A 266 21.05 15.49 -5.36
C VAL A 266 19.80 15.99 -4.63
N LEU A 267 18.66 15.88 -5.29
CA LEU A 267 17.35 16.23 -4.72
C LEU A 267 16.61 14.96 -4.30
N ILE A 268 16.02 14.99 -3.10
CA ILE A 268 15.16 13.95 -2.55
C ILE A 268 13.89 14.62 -2.05
N ASP A 269 12.79 14.39 -2.76
CA ASP A 269 11.46 14.90 -2.39
C ASP A 269 10.75 13.93 -1.44
N GLY A 270 9.53 14.29 -1.02
CA GLY A 270 8.75 13.49 -0.08
C GLY A 270 8.49 12.05 -0.57
N GLU A 271 8.23 11.87 -1.87
CA GLU A 271 7.97 10.55 -2.45
C GLU A 271 9.24 9.69 -2.47
N LYS A 272 10.37 10.26 -2.91
CA LYS A 272 11.65 9.54 -2.92
C LYS A 272 12.14 9.26 -1.51
N LEU A 273 11.95 10.19 -0.58
CA LEU A 273 12.28 10.03 0.83
C LEU A 273 11.57 8.81 1.41
N THR A 274 10.25 8.70 1.28
CA THR A 274 9.50 7.58 1.84
C THR A 274 9.80 6.26 1.15
N SER A 275 10.08 6.30 -0.15
CA SER A 275 10.57 5.13 -0.90
C SER A 275 11.88 4.59 -0.31
N LEU A 276 12.86 5.46 -0.07
CA LEU A 276 14.14 5.09 0.54
C LEU A 276 13.94 4.62 1.99
N MET A 277 13.06 5.25 2.76
CA MET A 277 12.75 4.79 4.12
C MET A 277 12.21 3.36 4.13
N ILE A 278 11.33 3.00 3.18
CA ILE A 278 10.83 1.63 3.06
C ILE A 278 11.94 0.68 2.62
N GLU A 279 12.71 1.05 1.59
CA GLU A 279 13.80 0.24 1.03
C GLU A 279 14.85 -0.14 2.08
N PHE A 280 15.24 0.83 2.92
CA PHE A 280 16.27 0.66 3.96
C PHE A 280 15.69 0.32 5.34
N GLY A 281 14.38 0.06 5.44
CA GLY A 281 13.74 -0.36 6.68
C GLY A 281 13.69 0.70 7.79
N LEU A 282 13.75 1.99 7.44
CA LEU A 282 13.71 3.09 8.40
C LEU A 282 12.27 3.49 8.72
N GLY A 283 11.86 3.31 9.98
CA GLY A 283 10.50 3.67 10.42
C GLY A 283 9.40 2.73 9.93
N VAL A 284 9.77 1.60 9.33
CA VAL A 284 8.86 0.54 8.90
C VAL A 284 9.31 -0.82 9.44
N GLN A 285 8.39 -1.77 9.50
CA GLN A 285 8.68 -3.15 9.89
C GLN A 285 7.93 -4.12 8.97
N VAL A 286 8.55 -5.26 8.70
CA VAL A 286 7.88 -6.33 7.94
C VAL A 286 6.84 -6.96 8.85
N GLU A 287 5.55 -6.73 8.57
CA GLU A 287 4.46 -7.39 9.30
C GLU A 287 4.32 -8.85 8.87
N ARG A 288 4.40 -9.13 7.55
CA ARG A 288 4.21 -10.46 6.95
C ARG A 288 4.99 -10.58 5.64
N SER A 289 5.34 -11.81 5.27
CA SER A 289 5.97 -12.14 3.98
C SER A 289 5.23 -13.30 3.30
N PHE A 290 5.12 -13.24 1.98
CA PHE A 290 4.54 -14.30 1.15
C PHE A 290 5.59 -14.77 0.15
N TYR A 291 5.70 -16.09 -0.02
CA TYR A 291 6.59 -16.70 -1.02
C TYR A 291 5.77 -17.20 -2.19
N ILE A 292 6.20 -16.85 -3.40
CA ILE A 292 5.65 -17.38 -4.65
C ILE A 292 6.67 -18.39 -5.19
N TYR A 293 6.23 -19.64 -5.39
CA TYR A 293 7.07 -20.70 -5.93
C TYR A 293 6.74 -20.91 -7.41
N LYS A 294 7.78 -20.99 -8.24
CA LYS A 294 7.70 -21.38 -9.65
C LYS A 294 8.52 -22.66 -9.85
N ILE A 295 8.09 -23.51 -10.77
CA ILE A 295 8.88 -24.68 -11.17
C ILE A 295 10.15 -24.17 -11.87
N ASP A 296 11.29 -24.61 -11.39
CA ASP A 296 12.58 -24.46 -12.06
C ASP A 296 12.62 -25.45 -13.23
N GLN A 297 12.29 -24.98 -14.44
CA GLN A 297 12.18 -25.85 -15.62
C GLN A 297 13.54 -26.41 -16.06
N ASP A 298 14.62 -25.65 -15.89
CA ASP A 298 15.98 -26.02 -16.27
C ASP A 298 16.48 -27.26 -15.50
N ARG A 299 15.98 -27.42 -14.26
CA ARG A 299 16.27 -28.58 -13.39
C ARG A 299 15.69 -29.90 -13.90
N PHE A 300 14.66 -29.84 -14.74
CA PHE A 300 13.94 -30.99 -15.30
C PHE A 300 14.17 -31.14 -16.81
N ASP A 301 15.09 -30.38 -17.39
CA ASP A 301 15.50 -30.56 -18.79
C ASP A 301 16.43 -31.77 -18.88
N GLU A 302 16.01 -32.81 -19.62
CA GLU A 302 16.75 -34.08 -19.74
C GLU A 302 18.10 -33.89 -20.45
N ASP A 303 18.24 -32.83 -21.26
CA ASP A 303 19.48 -32.46 -21.95
C ASP A 303 20.56 -31.86 -21.00
N ASN A 304 20.20 -31.56 -19.74
CA ASN A 304 21.11 -31.08 -18.69
C ASN A 304 21.59 -32.20 -17.73
N PHE A 305 21.25 -33.47 -18.00
CA PHE A 305 21.63 -34.64 -17.20
C PHE A 305 22.62 -35.58 -17.88
#